data_AF-A0A8H9I479-F1
#
_entry.id   AF-A0A8H9I479-F1
#
_cell.length_a   1.000
_cell.length_b   1.000
_cell.length_c   1.000
_cell.angle_alpha   90.00
_cell.angle_beta   90.00
_cell.angle_gamma   90.00
#
_symmetry.space_group_name_H-M   'P 1'
#
loop_
_entity.id
_entity.type
_entity.pdbx_description
1 polymer ?
#
loop_
_entity_poly.entity_id
_entity_poly.type
_entity_poly.pdbx_seq_one_letter_code
_entity_poly.pdbx_strand_id
1 'polypeptide(L)'
;MIYQLDVVLYDAGVDVHHDDRLGYLSLSSDGLYARDRYVLDLCRHAAIPVAAVIGGGYDRDITALATRHALLHRAAADVLAAH
;
A
#
# COMPACT_ATOMS: atom_id res chain seq x y z
N MET A 1 -17.14 -5.32 -22.33
CA MET A 1 -17.55 -5.75 -20.98
C MET A 1 -16.90 -4.81 -19.99
N ILE A 2 -17.69 -4.07 -19.23
CA ILE A 2 -17.19 -3.27 -18.12
C ILE A 2 -17.31 -4.19 -16.90
N TYR A 3 -16.18 -4.55 -16.27
CA TYR A 3 -16.19 -5.34 -15.05
C TYR A 3 -16.66 -4.43 -13.91
N GLN A 4 -17.74 -4.82 -13.21
CA GLN A 4 -18.13 -4.21 -11.94
C GLN A 4 -17.51 -5.04 -10.82
N LEU A 5 -16.60 -4.45 -10.06
CA LEU A 5 -15.94 -5.12 -8.94
C LEU A 5 -16.77 -4.89 -7.67
N ASP A 6 -17.08 -5.96 -6.94
CA ASP A 6 -17.78 -5.86 -5.66
C ASP A 6 -16.85 -5.52 -4.50
N VAL A 7 -15.57 -5.90 -4.60
CA VAL A 7 -14.54 -5.66 -3.59
C VAL A 7 -13.15 -5.68 -4.21
N VAL A 8 -12.23 -4.92 -3.63
CA VAL A 8 -10.79 -5.00 -3.90
C VAL A 8 -10.08 -5.60 -2.69
N LEU A 9 -9.25 -6.62 -2.92
CA LEU A 9 -8.29 -7.12 -1.95
C LEU A 9 -6.91 -6.56 -2.33
N TYR A 10 -6.36 -5.69 -1.50
CA TYR A 10 -5.11 -5.01 -1.77
C TYR A 10 -3.98 -5.58 -0.91
N ASP A 11 -3.07 -6.32 -1.54
CA ASP A 11 -1.87 -6.86 -0.91
C ASP A 11 -0.71 -5.86 -1.05
N ALA A 12 -0.47 -5.08 0.01
CA ALA A 12 0.45 -3.94 0.01
C ALA A 12 1.86 -4.39 0.42
N GLY A 13 2.56 -5.07 -0.50
CA GLY A 13 3.97 -5.42 -0.34
C GLY A 13 4.88 -4.18 -0.32
N VAL A 14 5.88 -4.18 0.55
CA VAL A 14 6.93 -3.16 0.65
C VAL A 14 8.25 -3.65 0.06
N ASP A 15 8.27 -4.85 -0.51
CA ASP A 15 9.42 -5.45 -1.20
C ASP A 15 9.87 -4.67 -2.43
N VAL A 16 9.04 -3.76 -2.92
CA VAL A 16 9.39 -2.83 -4.00
C VAL A 16 10.28 -1.65 -3.57
N HIS A 17 10.57 -1.52 -2.26
CA HIS A 17 11.43 -0.48 -1.70
C HIS A 17 12.90 -0.70 -2.09
N HIS A 18 13.67 0.38 -2.26
CA HIS A 18 15.08 0.32 -2.69
C HIS A 18 16.01 -0.46 -1.73
N ASP A 19 15.66 -0.52 -0.45
CA ASP A 19 16.39 -1.30 0.57
C ASP A 19 15.92 -2.76 0.69
N ASP A 20 14.89 -3.17 -0.06
CA ASP A 20 14.44 -4.54 0.00
C ASP A 20 15.43 -5.50 -0.66
N ARG A 21 15.53 -6.71 -0.10
CA ARG A 21 16.50 -7.71 -0.53
C ARG A 21 16.06 -8.52 -1.74
N LEU A 22 14.77 -8.64 -2.01
CA LEU A 22 14.20 -9.58 -2.98
C LEU A 22 13.38 -8.92 -4.10
N GLY A 23 12.85 -7.70 -3.90
CA GLY A 23 11.97 -7.09 -4.91
C GLY A 23 12.67 -6.35 -6.05
N TYR A 24 13.95 -5.97 -5.91
CA TYR A 24 14.79 -5.37 -6.97
C TYR A 24 14.18 -4.16 -7.69
N LEU A 25 13.31 -3.41 -7.02
CA LEU A 25 12.78 -2.12 -7.45
C LEU A 25 13.38 -1.00 -6.60
N SER A 26 13.03 0.26 -6.90
CA SER A 26 13.69 1.43 -6.29
C SER A 26 12.69 2.47 -5.80
N LEU A 27 11.59 2.02 -5.17
CA LEU A 27 10.68 2.95 -4.51
C LEU A 27 11.29 3.49 -3.21
N SER A 28 11.06 4.78 -2.95
CA SER A 28 11.29 5.38 -1.64
C SER A 28 10.12 5.08 -0.70
N SER A 29 10.30 5.38 0.59
CA SER A 29 9.19 5.32 1.55
C SER A 29 8.05 6.28 1.18
N ASP A 30 8.36 7.47 0.68
CA ASP A 30 7.34 8.39 0.15
C ASP A 30 6.62 7.80 -1.08
N GLY A 31 7.34 7.06 -1.92
CA GLY A 31 6.79 6.34 -3.06
C GLY A 31 5.81 5.22 -2.64
N LEU A 32 6.14 4.47 -1.59
CA LEU A 32 5.23 3.47 -1.01
C LEU A 32 3.96 4.13 -0.48
N TYR A 33 4.10 5.20 0.31
CA TYR A 33 2.95 5.95 0.83
C TYR A 33 2.07 6.49 -0.30
N ALA A 34 2.68 7.11 -1.32
CA ALA A 34 1.97 7.64 -2.47
C ALA A 34 1.22 6.55 -3.26
N ARG A 35 1.84 5.37 -3.44
CA ARG A 35 1.20 4.20 -4.07
C ARG A 35 -0.02 3.74 -3.28
N ASP A 36 0.15 3.51 -1.99
CA ASP A 36 -0.92 3.00 -1.12
C ASP A 36 -2.08 3.99 -1.07
N ARG A 37 -1.78 5.29 -0.92
CA ARG A 37 -2.76 6.36 -0.97
C ARG A 37 -3.50 6.38 -2.31
N TYR A 38 -2.78 6.30 -3.43
CA TYR A 38 -3.38 6.31 -4.77
C TYR A 38 -4.37 5.16 -4.97
N VAL A 39 -4.01 3.93 -4.57
CA VAL A 39 -4.91 2.76 -4.69
C VAL A 39 -6.16 2.92 -3.83
N LEU A 40 -6.00 3.37 -2.58
CA LEU A 40 -7.10 3.57 -1.65
C LEU A 40 -8.02 4.70 -2.10
N ASP A 41 -7.46 5.83 -2.53
CA ASP A 41 -8.22 6.93 -3.13
C ASP A 41 -9.00 6.44 -4.36
N LEU A 42 -8.38 5.66 -5.25
CA LEU A 42 -9.07 5.13 -6.43
C LEU A 42 -10.27 4.25 -6.07
N CYS A 43 -10.09 3.31 -5.13
CA CYS A 43 -11.18 2.45 -4.67
C CYS A 43 -12.31 3.28 -4.02
N ARG A 44 -11.94 4.27 -3.22
CA ARG A 44 -12.88 5.18 -2.56
C ARG A 44 -13.69 6.00 -3.57
N HIS A 45 -13.04 6.59 -4.58
CA HIS A 45 -13.69 7.36 -5.65
C HIS A 45 -14.63 6.50 -6.50
N ALA A 46 -14.27 5.24 -6.74
CA ALA A 46 -15.10 4.28 -7.44
C ALA A 46 -16.24 3.71 -6.57
N ALA A 47 -16.32 4.08 -5.30
CA ALA A 47 -17.25 3.52 -4.30
C ALA A 47 -17.16 1.99 -4.18
N ILE A 48 -15.96 1.42 -4.37
CA ILE A 48 -15.69 -0.01 -4.23
C ILE A 48 -15.07 -0.26 -2.85
N PRO A 49 -15.64 -1.14 -2.02
CA PRO A 49 -15.03 -1.57 -0.77
C PRO A 49 -13.63 -2.13 -0.99
N VAL A 50 -12.68 -1.76 -0.13
CA VAL A 50 -11.31 -2.25 -0.16
C VAL A 50 -10.93 -2.85 1.18
N ALA A 51 -10.37 -4.05 1.15
CA ALA A 51 -9.69 -4.67 2.28
C ALA A 51 -8.19 -4.72 1.93
N ALA A 52 -7.37 -4.04 2.73
CA ALA A 52 -5.93 -3.99 2.53
C ALA A 52 -5.20 -4.79 3.60
N VAL A 53 -4.15 -5.49 3.19
CA VAL A 53 -3.27 -6.28 4.06
C VAL A 53 -1.82 -5.95 3.75
N ILE A 54 -0.94 -6.15 4.74
CA ILE A 54 0.51 -6.07 4.48
C ILE A 54 0.94 -7.26 3.63
N GLY A 55 1.80 -7.01 2.64
CA GLY A 55 2.34 -8.04 1.75
C GLY A 55 3.79 -8.39 2.02
N GLY A 56 4.54 -8.69 0.95
CA GLY A 56 5.97 -8.98 1.00
C GLY A 56 6.82 -7.83 1.58
N GLY A 57 8.01 -8.16 2.04
CA GLY A 57 8.96 -7.24 2.67
C GLY A 57 10.03 -8.03 3.41
N TYR A 58 11.28 -7.90 2.99
CA TYR A 58 12.35 -8.86 3.30
C TYR A 58 13.64 -8.19 3.78
N ASP A 59 13.51 -6.96 4.29
CA ASP A 59 14.58 -6.26 5.00
C ASP A 59 14.92 -6.98 6.32
N ARG A 60 16.20 -6.95 6.70
CA ARG A 60 16.68 -7.50 7.98
C ARG A 60 16.46 -6.53 9.14
N ASP A 61 16.34 -5.23 8.85
CA ASP A 61 15.94 -4.25 9.85
C ASP A 61 14.42 -4.34 10.07
N ILE A 62 14.05 -5.00 11.17
CA ILE A 62 12.64 -5.20 11.56
C ILE A 62 11.95 -3.85 11.83
N THR A 63 12.66 -2.86 12.37
CA THR A 63 12.08 -1.55 12.66
C THR A 63 11.81 -0.79 11.36
N ALA A 64 12.74 -0.82 10.41
CA ALA A 64 12.53 -0.24 9.08
C ALA A 64 11.39 -0.97 8.34
N LEU A 65 11.37 -2.30 8.36
CA LEU A 65 10.33 -3.12 7.75
C LEU A 65 8.94 -2.80 8.32
N ALA A 66 8.80 -2.77 9.64
CA ALA A 66 7.56 -2.42 10.31
C ALA A 66 7.12 -0.99 9.98
N THR A 67 8.05 -0.05 9.92
CA THR A 67 7.78 1.35 9.56
C THR A 67 7.24 1.45 8.13
N ARG A 68 7.84 0.73 7.17
CA ARG A 68 7.36 0.70 5.78
C ARG A 68 5.95 0.10 5.68
N HIS A 69 5.68 -1.00 6.37
CA HIS A 69 4.32 -1.58 6.40
C HIS A 69 3.30 -0.65 7.07
N ALA A 70 3.70 0.12 8.09
CA ALA A 70 2.83 1.10 8.74
C ALA A 70 2.38 2.23 7.80
N LEU A 71 3.09 2.47 6.69
CA LEU A 71 2.69 3.47 5.69
C LEU A 71 1.33 3.16 5.07
N LEU A 72 0.98 1.89 4.88
CA LEU A 72 -0.35 1.49 4.41
C LEU A 72 -1.45 2.00 5.35
N HIS A 73 -1.27 1.79 6.65
CA HIS A 73 -2.23 2.22 7.67
C HIS A 73 -2.31 3.75 7.75
N ARG A 74 -1.17 4.43 7.62
CA ARG A 74 -1.13 5.90 7.54
C ARG A 74 -1.88 6.42 6.31
N ALA A 75 -1.62 5.85 5.14
CA ALA A 75 -2.33 6.21 3.91
C ALA A 75 -3.84 5.98 4.05
N ALA A 76 -4.27 4.85 4.62
CA ALA A 76 -5.68 4.58 4.87
C ALA A 76 -6.32 5.59 5.84
N ALA A 77 -5.64 5.96 6.92
CA ALA A 77 -6.12 6.98 7.84
C ALA A 77 -6.25 8.36 7.16
N ASP A 78 -5.27 8.74 6.33
CA ASP A 78 -5.28 10.03 5.62
C ASP A 78 -6.36 10.09 4.52
N VAL A 79 -6.63 8.98 3.84
CA VAL A 79 -7.73 8.88 2.85
C VAL A 79 -9.09 8.95 3.56
N LEU A 80 -9.22 8.30 4.71
CA LEU A 80 -10.46 8.33 5.49
C LEU A 80 -10.74 9.74 6.06
N ALA A 81 -9.70 10.45 6.53
CA ALA A 81 -9.84 11.76 7.16
C ALA A 81 -10.05 12.93 6.18
N ALA A 82 -9.71 12.74 4.89
CA ALA A 82 -9.88 13.78 3.87
C ALA A 82 -11.35 14.00 3.44
N HIS A 83 -12.31 13.27 4.03
CA HIS A 83 -13.73 13.25 3.69
C HIS A 83 -14.62 13.02 4.91
#